data_AF-A0A2J0MYP7-F1
#
_entry.id   AF-A0A2J0MYP7-F1
#
_cell.length_a   1.000
_cell.length_b   1.000
_cell.length_c   1.000
_cell.angle_alpha   90.00
_cell.angle_beta   90.00
_cell.angle_gamma   90.00
#
_symmetry.space_group_name_H-M   'P 1'
#
loop_
_entity.id
_entity.type
_entity.pdbx_description
1 polymer ?
#
loop_
_entity_poly.entity_id
_entity_poly.type
_entity_poly.pdbx_seq_one_letter_code
_entity_poly.pdbx_strand_id
1 'polypeptide(L)'
;MKNIYYILIAAFGFAIDQSIKYFFMKTPRFAEGVFINNDFAWGLPVPNNLTALIMILILFLLIFFAVKKKEPGLWIIIAGAFSNLIDRIFYSGVIDYIHTPFGGVINIADAMISFGVLAIILNAKKTKI
;
A
#
# COMPACT_ATOMS: atom_id res chain seq x y z
N MET A 1 6.20 -23.31 -3.98
CA MET A 1 6.66 -22.52 -5.14
C MET A 1 5.79 -21.31 -5.46
N LYS A 2 4.45 -21.38 -5.46
CA LYS A 2 3.63 -20.17 -5.71
C LYS A 2 3.88 -19.02 -4.72
N ASN A 3 4.03 -19.31 -3.43
CA ASN A 3 4.21 -18.28 -2.40
C ASN A 3 5.47 -17.42 -2.56
N ILE A 4 6.56 -17.96 -3.12
CA ILE A 4 7.79 -17.16 -3.30
C ILE A 4 7.59 -16.06 -4.34
N TYR A 5 6.81 -16.30 -5.39
CA TYR A 5 6.51 -15.27 -6.40
C TYR A 5 5.75 -14.10 -5.82
N TYR A 6 4.77 -14.32 -4.93
CA TYR A 6 4.03 -13.23 -4.31
C TYR A 6 4.90 -12.40 -3.36
N ILE A 7 5.81 -13.04 -2.64
CA ILE A 7 6.77 -12.34 -1.78
C ILE A 7 7.72 -11.50 -2.64
N LEU A 8 8.21 -12.05 -3.76
CA LEU A 8 9.06 -11.30 -4.69
C LEU A 8 8.31 -10.12 -5.33
N ILE A 9 7.06 -10.33 -5.76
CA ILE A 9 6.19 -9.26 -6.27
C ILE A 9 5.97 -8.18 -5.21
N ALA A 10 5.71 -8.57 -3.96
CA ALA A 10 5.51 -7.65 -2.85
C ALA A 10 6.77 -6.83 -2.55
N ALA A 11 7.94 -7.47 -2.47
CA ALA A 11 9.22 -6.80 -2.25
C ALA A 11 9.60 -5.85 -3.41
N PHE A 12 9.40 -6.31 -4.65
CA PHE A 12 9.64 -5.50 -5.84
C PHE A 12 8.69 -4.30 -5.91
N GLY A 13 7.39 -4.51 -5.67
CA GLY A 13 6.39 -3.45 -5.65
C GLY A 13 6.69 -2.40 -4.58
N PHE A 14 7.07 -2.84 -3.38
CA PHE A 14 7.52 -1.93 -2.31
C PHE A 14 8.72 -1.09 -2.73
N ALA A 15 9.76 -1.72 -3.26
CA ALA A 15 10.97 -1.02 -3.69
C ALA A 15 10.68 -0.01 -4.80
N ILE A 16 9.85 -0.38 -5.77
CA ILE A 16 9.40 0.51 -6.84
C ILE A 16 8.63 1.70 -6.27
N ASP A 17 7.63 1.46 -5.41
CA ASP A 17 6.80 2.52 -4.87
C ASP A 17 7.64 3.56 -4.10
N GLN A 18 8.50 3.11 -3.17
CA GLN A 18 9.39 4.00 -2.43
C GLN A 18 10.39 4.73 -3.35
N SER A 19 10.92 4.06 -4.38
CA SER A 19 11.83 4.69 -5.35
C SER A 19 11.14 5.79 -6.16
N ILE A 20 9.91 5.55 -6.60
CA ILE A 20 9.11 6.52 -7.35
C ILE A 20 8.72 7.69 -6.44
N LYS A 21 8.23 7.43 -5.23
CA LYS A 21 7.94 8.48 -4.24
C LYS A 21 9.15 9.37 -4.00
N TYR A 22 10.32 8.77 -3.78
CA TYR A 22 11.57 9.52 -3.63
C TYR A 22 11.90 10.36 -4.87
N PHE A 23 11.81 9.78 -6.06
CA PHE A 23 12.07 10.48 -7.32
C PHE A 23 11.15 11.69 -7.52
N PHE A 24 9.84 11.52 -7.31
CA PHE A 24 8.86 12.59 -7.42
C PHE A 24 9.09 13.70 -6.39
N MET A 25 9.36 13.33 -5.13
CA MET A 25 9.64 14.28 -4.05
C MET A 25 10.93 15.08 -4.25
N LYS A 26 11.91 14.54 -5.00
CA LYS A 26 13.22 15.18 -5.23
C LYS A 26 13.38 15.85 -6.58
N THR A 27 12.39 15.74 -7.46
CA THR A 27 12.46 16.32 -8.81
C THR A 27 11.54 17.54 -8.89
N PRO A 28 12.07 18.78 -8.90
CA PRO A 28 11.25 20.00 -8.85
C PRO A 28 10.19 20.11 -9.95
N ARG A 29 10.48 19.56 -11.14
CA ARG A 29 9.54 19.52 -12.27
C ARG A 29 8.23 18.79 -11.96
N PHE A 30 8.24 17.86 -11.01
CA PHE A 30 7.06 17.06 -10.66
C PHE A 30 6.40 17.51 -9.35
N ALA A 31 6.91 18.54 -8.68
CA ALA A 31 6.42 18.97 -7.37
C ALA A 31 4.91 19.30 -7.37
N GLU A 32 4.41 19.94 -8.43
CA GLU A 32 2.97 20.26 -8.57
C GLU A 32 2.08 19.02 -8.77
N GLY A 33 2.67 17.92 -9.25
CA GLY A 33 1.96 16.65 -9.45
C GLY A 33 1.90 15.76 -8.21
N VAL A 34 2.60 16.12 -7.15
CA VAL A 34 2.66 15.34 -5.90
C VAL A 34 1.64 15.87 -4.91
N PHE A 35 0.86 14.95 -4.34
CA PHE A 35 -0.12 15.23 -3.31
C PHE A 35 0.27 14.50 -2.02
N ILE A 36 0.43 15.24 -0.92
CA ILE A 36 0.63 14.64 0.41
C ILE A 36 -0.73 14.45 1.07
N ASN A 37 -1.20 13.22 1.06
CA ASN A 37 -2.50 12.85 1.59
C ASN A 37 -2.42 12.61 3.10
N ASN A 38 -2.93 13.56 3.87
CA ASN A 38 -2.94 13.50 5.33
C ASN A 38 -4.13 12.68 5.87
N ASP A 39 -5.19 12.55 5.08
CA ASP A 39 -6.40 11.86 5.47
C ASP A 39 -6.19 10.34 5.53
N PHE A 40 -7.08 9.66 6.24
CA PHE A 40 -7.16 8.21 6.22
C PHE A 40 -7.91 7.72 4.96
N ALA A 41 -8.20 6.41 4.90
CA ALA A 41 -8.98 5.83 3.82
C ALA A 41 -10.29 6.61 3.59
N TRP A 42 -10.65 6.81 2.32
CA TRP A 42 -11.86 7.54 1.89
C TRP A 42 -11.92 9.01 2.33
N GLY A 43 -10.78 9.67 2.54
CA GLY A 43 -10.73 11.09 2.91
C GLY A 43 -11.20 11.36 4.33
N LEU A 44 -11.16 10.35 5.21
CA LEU A 44 -11.54 10.51 6.61
C LEU A 44 -10.49 11.37 7.33
N PRO A 45 -10.86 12.50 7.94
CA PRO A 45 -9.92 13.43 8.57
C PRO A 45 -9.48 12.91 9.94
N VAL A 46 -8.56 11.94 9.94
CA VAL A 46 -8.00 11.31 11.15
C VAL A 46 -6.58 11.84 11.37
N PRO A 47 -6.22 12.29 12.59
CA PRO A 47 -4.87 12.76 12.89
C PRO A 47 -3.79 11.74 12.47
N ASN A 48 -2.72 12.20 11.84
CA ASN A 48 -1.71 11.31 11.25
C ASN A 48 -1.09 10.33 12.26
N ASN A 49 -0.88 10.75 13.50
CA ASN A 49 -0.39 9.88 14.58
C ASN A 49 -1.35 8.73 14.90
N LEU A 50 -2.66 9.01 14.98
CA LEU A 50 -3.68 8.00 15.20
C LEU A 50 -3.80 7.08 13.98
N THR A 51 -3.74 7.64 12.78
CA THR A 51 -3.71 6.88 11.53
C THR A 51 -2.53 5.91 11.48
N ALA A 52 -1.31 6.38 11.79
CA ALA A 52 -0.11 5.54 11.82
C ALA A 52 -0.24 4.41 12.85
N LEU A 53 -0.79 4.70 14.04
CA LEU A 53 -1.06 3.67 15.06
C LEU A 53 -2.04 2.61 14.55
N ILE A 54 -3.15 3.02 13.95
CA ILE A 54 -4.14 2.11 13.36
C ILE A 54 -3.50 1.24 12.28
N MET A 55 -2.70 1.83 11.39
CA MET A 55 -1.99 1.10 10.33
C MET A 55 -0.99 0.07 10.89
N ILE A 56 -0.26 0.40 11.95
CA ILE A 56 0.65 -0.53 12.63
C ILE A 56 -0.14 -1.73 13.18
N LEU A 57 -1.25 -1.50 13.87
CA LEU A 57 -2.10 -2.56 14.41
C LEU A 57 -2.68 -3.46 13.29
N ILE A 58 -3.14 -2.86 12.19
CA ILE A 58 -3.61 -3.58 11.01
C ILE A 58 -2.48 -4.41 10.40
N LEU A 59 -1.28 -3.85 10.26
CA LEU A 59 -0.11 -4.58 9.72
C LEU A 59 0.24 -5.80 10.58
N PHE A 60 0.25 -5.66 11.90
CA PHE A 60 0.46 -6.81 12.80
C PHE A 60 -0.59 -7.90 12.58
N LEU A 61 -1.87 -7.52 12.46
CA LEU A 61 -2.95 -8.46 12.20
C LEU A 61 -2.80 -9.15 10.83
N LEU A 62 -2.47 -8.39 9.79
CA LEU A 62 -2.26 -8.92 8.44
C LEU A 62 -1.08 -9.90 8.40
N ILE A 63 0.05 -9.56 9.05
CA ILE A 63 1.22 -10.45 9.14
C ILE A 63 0.85 -11.74 9.87
N PHE A 64 0.14 -11.65 10.99
CA PHE A 64 -0.34 -12.82 11.72
C PHE A 64 -1.17 -13.74 10.83
N PHE A 65 -2.13 -13.18 10.06
CA PHE A 65 -2.95 -13.98 9.15
C PHE A 65 -2.19 -14.49 7.92
N ALA A 66 -1.24 -13.72 7.37
CA ALA A 66 -0.41 -14.13 6.25
C ALA A 66 0.39 -15.40 6.58
N VAL A 67 0.98 -15.44 7.78
CA VAL A 67 1.71 -16.61 8.28
C VAL A 67 0.75 -17.77 8.59
N LYS A 68 -0.33 -17.51 9.34
CA LYS A 68 -1.26 -18.55 9.80
C LYS A 68 -2.05 -19.21 8.67
N LYS A 69 -2.51 -18.43 7.68
CA LYS A 69 -3.35 -18.91 6.58
C LYS A 69 -2.54 -19.27 5.33
N LYS A 70 -1.24 -18.97 5.30
CA LYS A 70 -0.36 -19.13 4.12
C LYS A 70 -0.96 -18.48 2.87
N GLU A 71 -1.71 -17.39 3.05
CA GLU A 71 -2.42 -16.70 1.97
C GLU A 71 -1.49 -15.70 1.30
N PRO A 72 -1.00 -15.98 0.08
CA PRO A 72 0.10 -15.21 -0.49
C PRO A 72 -0.33 -13.80 -0.94
N GLY A 73 -1.62 -13.57 -1.21
CA GLY A 73 -2.15 -12.23 -1.51
C GLY A 73 -1.98 -11.23 -0.36
N LEU A 74 -1.93 -11.71 0.90
CA LEU A 74 -1.71 -10.85 2.07
C LEU A 74 -0.32 -10.20 2.05
N TRP A 75 0.70 -10.86 1.51
CA TRP A 75 2.05 -10.27 1.42
C TRP A 75 2.10 -9.03 0.52
N ILE A 76 1.29 -9.00 -0.54
CA ILE A 76 1.18 -7.83 -1.43
C ILE A 76 0.49 -6.67 -0.68
N ILE A 77 -0.59 -6.97 0.05
CA ILE A 77 -1.30 -5.97 0.88
C ILE A 77 -0.36 -5.41 1.95
N ILE A 78 0.37 -6.28 2.65
CA ILE A 78 1.32 -5.90 3.71
C ILE A 78 2.39 -4.97 3.13
N ALA A 79 2.97 -5.29 1.98
CA ALA A 79 4.01 -4.46 1.38
C ALA A 79 3.49 -3.07 0.98
N GLY A 80 2.28 -2.97 0.41
CA GLY A 80 1.66 -1.67 0.12
C GLY A 80 1.34 -0.87 1.38
N ALA A 81 0.68 -1.50 2.36
CA ALA A 81 0.35 -0.85 3.64
C ALA A 81 1.60 -0.40 4.41
N PHE A 82 2.69 -1.18 4.34
CA PHE A 82 3.97 -0.82 4.95
C PHE A 82 4.63 0.36 4.23
N SER A 83 4.56 0.40 2.90
CA SER A 83 5.05 1.55 2.11
C SER A 83 4.36 2.85 2.51
N ASN A 84 3.02 2.85 2.59
CA ASN A 84 2.26 4.03 3.03
C ASN A 84 2.50 4.38 4.52
N LEU A 85 2.81 3.39 5.37
CA LEU A 85 3.18 3.66 6.76
C LEU A 85 4.53 4.38 6.86
N ILE A 86 5.52 3.98 6.07
CA ILE A 86 6.82 4.69 6.00
C ILE A 86 6.57 6.15 5.69
N ASP A 87 5.76 6.44 4.66
CA ASP A 87 5.50 7.81 4.27
C ASP A 87 4.93 8.64 5.43
N ARG A 88 3.95 8.08 6.16
CA ARG A 88 3.33 8.77 7.30
C ARG A 88 4.30 9.06 8.44
N ILE A 89 5.28 8.19 8.65
CA ILE A 89 6.31 8.36 9.68
C ILE A 89 7.27 9.50 9.30
N PHE A 90 7.65 9.60 8.01
CA PHE A 90 8.70 10.54 7.58
C PHE A 90 8.17 11.86 7.00
N TYR A 91 6.95 11.88 6.47
CA TYR A 91 6.37 13.01 5.73
C TYR A 91 5.02 13.47 6.29
N SER A 92 4.57 12.89 7.40
CA SER A 92 3.27 13.20 8.04
C SER A 92 2.02 12.94 7.18
N GLY A 93 2.16 12.20 6.07
CA GLY A 93 1.08 11.83 5.16
C GLY A 93 1.56 10.79 4.15
N VAL A 94 0.67 10.35 3.25
CA VAL A 94 1.00 9.42 2.16
C VAL A 94 1.35 10.22 0.90
N ILE A 95 2.39 9.80 0.16
CA ILE A 95 2.82 10.48 -1.06
C ILE A 95 2.06 9.90 -2.26
N ASP A 96 1.14 10.67 -2.83
CA ASP A 96 0.36 10.31 -4.01
C ASP A 96 0.86 11.08 -5.25
N TYR A 97 0.93 10.40 -6.39
CA TYR A 97 1.57 10.95 -7.61
C TYR A 97 0.92 10.51 -8.93
N ILE A 98 -0.02 9.56 -8.90
CA ILE A 98 -0.74 9.09 -10.09
C ILE A 98 -2.13 9.73 -10.11
N HIS A 99 -2.33 10.69 -11.01
CA HIS A 99 -3.62 11.34 -11.22
C HIS A 99 -4.56 10.41 -11.98
N THR A 100 -5.72 10.12 -11.39
CA THR A 100 -6.74 9.27 -12.01
C THR A 100 -7.80 10.11 -12.76
N PRO A 101 -8.45 9.57 -13.80
CA PRO A 101 -9.51 10.29 -14.52
C PRO A 101 -10.73 10.68 -13.68
N PHE A 102 -10.88 10.08 -12.49
CA PHE A 102 -12.00 10.31 -11.57
C PHE A 102 -11.69 11.31 -10.47
N GLY A 103 -10.56 12.03 -10.56
CA GLY A 103 -10.19 13.10 -9.62
C GLY A 103 -9.47 12.64 -8.36
N GLY A 104 -9.19 11.34 -8.20
CA GLY A 104 -8.33 10.84 -7.14
C GLY A 104 -6.85 10.85 -7.56
N VAL A 105 -5.94 11.05 -6.60
CA VAL A 105 -4.51 10.81 -6.77
C VAL A 105 -4.15 9.58 -5.96
N ILE A 106 -3.42 8.64 -6.56
CA ILE A 106 -3.01 7.38 -5.91
C ILE A 106 -1.51 7.16 -6.04
N ASN A 107 -1.02 6.13 -5.38
CA ASN A 107 0.33 5.61 -5.59
C ASN A 107 0.31 4.10 -5.92
N ILE A 108 1.50 3.52 -6.13
CA ILE A 108 1.63 2.08 -6.41
C ILE A 108 1.24 1.23 -5.20
N ALA A 109 1.48 1.71 -3.98
CA ALA A 109 1.07 0.99 -2.77
C ALA A 109 -0.46 0.79 -2.70
N ASP A 110 -1.27 1.76 -3.15
CA ASP A 110 -2.73 1.62 -3.22
C ASP A 110 -3.16 0.56 -4.24
N ALA A 111 -2.46 0.52 -5.38
CA ALA A 111 -2.65 -0.52 -6.39
C ALA A 111 -2.26 -1.90 -5.83
N MET A 112 -1.15 -2.00 -5.08
CA MET A 112 -0.72 -3.24 -4.42
C MET A 112 -1.79 -3.74 -3.44
N ILE A 113 -2.33 -2.86 -2.58
CA ILE A 113 -3.40 -3.21 -1.66
C ILE A 113 -4.63 -3.72 -2.43
N SER A 114 -5.07 -2.99 -3.45
CA SER A 114 -6.23 -3.36 -4.26
C SER A 114 -6.05 -4.69 -4.99
N PHE A 115 -4.90 -4.92 -5.63
CA PHE A 115 -4.60 -6.17 -6.32
C PHE A 115 -4.38 -7.34 -5.36
N GLY A 116 -3.81 -7.09 -4.18
CA GLY A 116 -3.68 -8.10 -3.12
C GLY A 116 -5.05 -8.58 -2.64
N VAL A 117 -6.00 -7.66 -2.42
CA VAL A 117 -7.39 -8.01 -2.09
C VAL A 117 -8.04 -8.82 -3.21
N LEU A 118 -7.89 -8.38 -4.47
CA LEU A 118 -8.42 -9.12 -5.63
C LEU A 118 -7.84 -10.54 -5.72
N ALA A 119 -6.54 -10.72 -5.49
CA ALA A 119 -5.88 -12.01 -5.50
C ALA A 119 -6.47 -12.97 -4.45
N ILE A 120 -6.72 -12.47 -3.23
CA ILE A 120 -7.37 -13.25 -2.15
C ILE A 120 -8.78 -13.68 -2.57
N ILE A 121 -9.58 -12.76 -3.12
CA ILE A 121 -10.96 -13.05 -3.55
C ILE A 121 -10.98 -14.11 -4.65
N LEU A 122 -10.11 -13.99 -5.65
CA LEU A 122 -10.02 -14.94 -6.75
C LEU A 122 -9.52 -16.32 -6.29
N ASN A 123 -8.60 -16.36 -5.32
CA ASN A 123 -8.15 -17.61 -4.73
C ASN A 123 -9.28 -18.30 -3.93
N ALA A 124 -10.00 -17.54 -3.11
CA ALA A 124 -11.11 -18.06 -2.30
C ALA A 124 -12.25 -18.66 -3.15
N LYS A 125 -12.52 -18.11 -4.34
CA LYS A 125 -13.52 -18.66 -5.27
C LYS A 125 -13.09 -20.00 -5.88
N LYS A 126 -11.79 -20.18 -6.18
CA LYS A 126 -11.26 -21.44 -6.74
C LYS A 126 -11.38 -22.61 -5.78
N THR A 127 -11.33 -22.37 -4.47
CA THR A 127 -11.41 -23.42 -3.45
C THR A 127 -12.84 -23.89 -3.18
N LYS A 128 -13.86 -23.18 -3.67
CA LYS A 128 -15.29 -23.49 -3.45
C LYS A 128 -15.95 -24.19 -4.66
N ILE A 129 -15.23 -24.40 -5.74
CA ILE A 129 -15.67 -25.12 -6.96
C ILE A 129 -14.88 -26.42 -7.02
#